data_AF-A0A962JI10-F1
#
_entry.id   AF-A0A962JI10-F1
#
_cell.length_a   1.000
_cell.length_b   1.000
_cell.length_c   1.000
_cell.angle_alpha   90.00
_cell.angle_beta   90.00
_cell.angle_gamma   90.00
#
_symmetry.space_group_name_H-M   'P 1'
#
loop_
_entity.id
_entity.type
_entity.pdbx_description
1 polymer ?
#
loop_
_entity_poly.entity_id
_entity_poly.type
_entity_poly.pdbx_seq_one_letter_code
_entity_poly.pdbx_strand_id
1 'polypeptide(L)'
;AQGFATYYALRHERLNALTEGFVKFDIKHEPNEKGGTLTLQVTDSGKGFQLAQTHLYQPNNNTLINYHGRGIRLIETLCQRLEYIPPGNSVIVEFNWTWL
;
A
#
# COMPACT_ATOMS: atom_id res chain seq x y z
N ALA A 1 10.37 23.20 6.27
CA ALA A 1 10.38 22.62 7.64
C ALA A 1 9.00 22.61 8.29
N GLN A 2 8.20 23.69 8.20
CA GLN A 2 6.92 23.83 8.92
C GLN A 2 5.89 22.70 8.68
N GLY A 3 5.71 22.25 7.44
CA GLY A 3 4.66 21.27 7.09
C GLY A 3 4.82 19.89 7.75
N PHE A 4 6.06 19.42 7.95
CA PHE A 4 6.30 18.15 8.64
C PHE A 4 5.95 18.23 10.12
N ALA A 5 6.36 19.31 10.79
CA ALA A 5 6.04 19.53 12.21
C ALA A 5 4.51 19.57 12.43
N THR A 6 3.80 20.32 11.57
CA THR A 6 2.33 20.37 11.60
C THR A 6 1.70 19.01 11.37
N TYR A 7 2.17 18.23 10.38
CA TYR A 7 1.68 16.88 10.12
C TYR A 7 1.84 15.96 11.35
N TYR A 8 3.02 15.94 11.97
CA TYR A 8 3.28 15.09 13.13
C TYR A 8 2.45 15.49 14.35
N ALA A 9 2.29 16.80 14.60
CA ALA A 9 1.43 17.31 15.68
C ALA A 9 -0.03 16.86 15.49
N LEU A 10 -0.59 17.10 14.29
CA LEU A 10 -1.97 16.70 13.97
C LEU A 10 -2.15 15.19 13.98
N ARG A 11 -1.17 14.42 13.50
CA ARG A 11 -1.21 12.94 13.55
C ARG A 11 -1.25 12.46 15.00
N HIS A 12 -0.44 13.03 15.88
CA HIS A 12 -0.41 12.67 17.30
C HIS A 12 -1.74 12.99 17.99
N GLU A 13 -2.26 14.20 17.80
CA GLU A 13 -3.55 14.63 18.34
C GLU A 13 -4.70 13.70 17.91
N ARG A 14 -4.79 13.41 16.60
CA ARG A 14 -5.85 12.57 16.05
C ARG A 14 -5.73 11.10 16.46
N LEU A 15 -4.51 10.58 16.60
CA LEU A 15 -4.30 9.21 17.11
C LEU A 15 -4.70 9.09 18.58
N ASN A 16 -4.42 10.10 19.41
CA ASN A 16 -4.84 10.10 20.81
C ASN A 16 -6.36 10.24 20.98
N ALA A 17 -7.02 10.93 20.05
CA ALA A 17 -8.48 11.08 20.03
C ALA A 17 -9.21 9.90 19.34
N LEU A 18 -8.48 8.94 18.76
CA LEU A 18 -9.06 7.83 18.02
C LEU A 18 -9.72 6.83 18.97
N THR A 19 -11.03 6.66 18.87
CA THR A 19 -11.80 5.69 19.67
C THR A 19 -11.88 4.31 19.01
N GLU A 20 -11.87 4.30 17.68
CA GLU A 20 -12.00 3.09 16.87
C GLU A 20 -11.21 3.23 15.57
N GLY A 21 -10.71 2.10 15.08
CA GLY A 21 -10.00 2.02 13.81
C GLY A 21 -8.92 0.95 13.85
N PHE A 22 -8.62 0.35 12.70
CA PHE A 22 -7.59 -0.68 12.61
C PHE A 22 -6.85 -0.61 11.29
N VAL A 23 -5.65 -1.19 11.31
CA VAL A 23 -4.97 -1.72 10.13
C VAL A 23 -4.65 -3.17 10.44
N LYS A 24 -5.17 -4.08 9.62
CA LYS A 24 -5.01 -5.53 9.73
C LYS A 24 -4.02 -5.98 8.66
N PHE A 25 -3.09 -6.83 9.06
CA PHE A 25 -2.12 -7.47 8.19
C PHE A 25 -2.38 -8.97 8.23
N ASP A 26 -2.83 -9.53 7.11
CA ASP A 26 -2.87 -10.97 6.89
C ASP A 26 -1.64 -11.36 6.08
N ILE A 27 -0.84 -12.28 6.62
CA ILE A 27 0.44 -12.70 6.01
C ILE A 27 0.38 -14.19 5.77
N LYS A 28 0.58 -14.61 4.52
CA LYS A 28 0.64 -16.01 4.12
C LYS A 28 1.99 -16.29 3.47
N HIS A 29 2.73 -17.24 4.03
CA HIS A 29 4.02 -17.67 3.51
C HIS A 29 3.95 -19.12 3.06
N GLU A 30 4.24 -19.36 1.79
CA GLU A 30 4.16 -20.66 1.12
C GLU A 30 5.52 -21.01 0.50
N PRO A 31 6.45 -21.55 1.30
CA PRO A 31 7.74 -22.02 0.79
C PRO A 31 7.58 -23.26 -0.10
N ASN A 32 8.48 -23.39 -1.06
CA ASN A 32 8.67 -24.56 -1.91
C ASN A 32 10.17 -24.89 -2.03
N GLU A 33 10.51 -25.96 -2.74
CA GLU A 33 11.89 -26.46 -2.87
C GLU A 33 12.87 -25.45 -3.47
N LYS A 34 12.39 -24.48 -4.28
CA LYS A 34 13.22 -23.49 -4.99
C LYS A 34 13.04 -22.06 -4.50
N GLY A 35 12.20 -21.85 -3.50
CA GLY A 35 11.87 -20.54 -2.99
C GLY A 35 10.52 -20.53 -2.32
N GLY A 36 9.62 -19.65 -2.76
CA GLY A 36 8.24 -19.63 -2.30
C GLY A 36 7.49 -18.37 -2.66
N THR A 37 6.31 -18.24 -2.09
CA THR A 37 5.43 -17.10 -2.26
C THR A 37 5.11 -16.48 -0.90
N LEU A 38 5.15 -15.16 -0.83
CA LEU A 38 4.69 -14.37 0.31
C LEU A 38 3.53 -13.49 -0.15
N THR A 39 2.33 -13.80 0.34
CA THR A 39 1.14 -12.96 0.14
C THR A 39 0.91 -12.11 1.37
N LEU A 40 0.80 -10.79 1.18
CA LEU A 40 0.42 -9.85 2.22
C LEU A 40 -0.91 -9.20 1.82
N GLN A 41 -1.90 -9.25 2.69
CA GLN A 41 -3.10 -8.46 2.59
C GLN A 41 -3.11 -7.42 3.70
N VAL A 42 -3.26 -6.15 3.32
CA VAL A 42 -3.38 -5.03 4.25
C VAL A 42 -4.78 -4.46 4.12
N THR A 43 -5.52 -4.43 5.22
CA THR A 43 -6.90 -3.90 5.27
C THR A 43 -7.01 -2.86 6.37
N ASP A 44 -7.54 -1.68 6.05
CA ASP A 44 -7.86 -0.64 7.05
C ASP A 44 -9.37 -0.50 7.27
N SER A 45 -9.75 0.07 8.41
CA SER A 45 -11.16 0.30 8.78
C SER A 45 -11.84 1.47 8.05
N GLY A 46 -11.13 2.14 7.15
CA GLY A 46 -11.63 3.29 6.41
C GLY A 46 -12.63 2.93 5.32
N LYS A 47 -13.19 3.96 4.69
CA LYS A 47 -14.22 3.83 3.65
C LYS A 47 -13.69 3.34 2.30
N GLY A 48 -12.38 3.15 2.19
CA GLY A 48 -11.71 2.85 0.93
C GLY A 48 -11.69 4.03 -0.04
N PHE A 49 -11.31 3.76 -1.27
CA PHE A 49 -11.27 4.75 -2.35
C PHE A 49 -11.88 4.15 -3.61
N GLN A 50 -12.54 5.00 -4.40
CA GLN A 50 -13.09 4.56 -5.67
C GLN A 50 -11.94 4.11 -6.57
N LEU A 51 -11.90 2.81 -6.86
CA LEU A 51 -11.03 2.24 -7.88
C LEU A 51 -11.50 2.73 -9.24
N ALA A 52 -11.14 3.96 -9.59
CA ALA A 52 -11.21 4.37 -10.98
C ALA A 52 -10.26 3.41 -11.72
N GLN A 53 -10.80 2.57 -12.61
CA GLN A 53 -10.06 1.61 -13.45
C GLN A 53 -8.91 2.26 -14.27
N THR A 54 -8.75 3.59 -14.18
CA THR A 54 -7.91 4.47 -15.00
C THR A 54 -6.65 4.99 -14.30
N HIS A 55 -6.33 4.58 -13.06
CA HIS A 55 -5.03 4.92 -12.44
C HIS A 55 -3.93 3.88 -12.67
N LEU A 56 -4.08 2.99 -13.67
CA LEU A 56 -2.94 2.44 -14.37
C LEU A 56 -2.28 3.59 -15.13
N TYR A 57 -1.38 4.28 -14.44
CA TYR A 57 -0.71 5.49 -14.90
C TYR A 57 -0.21 5.36 -16.34
N GLN A 58 -0.56 6.35 -17.17
CA GLN A 58 0.05 6.54 -18.48
C GLN A 58 1.53 6.94 -18.31
N PRO A 59 2.49 6.38 -19.07
CA PRO A 59 3.92 6.63 -18.86
C PRO A 59 4.39 8.04 -19.27
N ASN A 60 3.49 8.91 -19.74
CA ASN A 60 3.86 10.15 -20.40
C ASN A 60 3.25 11.34 -19.66
N ASN A 61 3.97 11.88 -18.70
CA ASN A 61 4.08 13.34 -18.54
C ASN A 61 5.33 13.67 -17.72
N ASN A 62 6.32 14.17 -18.44
CA ASN A 62 7.63 14.62 -18.00
C ASN A 62 7.54 15.92 -17.16
N THR A 63 6.62 15.97 -16.20
CA THR A 63 6.40 17.14 -15.35
C THR A 63 6.76 16.78 -13.90
N LEU A 64 7.94 17.27 -13.49
CA LEU A 64 8.26 17.74 -12.13
C LEU A 64 7.85 16.81 -10.98
N ILE A 65 8.80 15.99 -10.51
CA ILE A 65 8.90 15.40 -9.16
C ILE A 65 7.54 15.23 -8.45
N ASN A 66 6.78 14.20 -8.82
CA ASN A 66 5.60 13.83 -8.06
C ASN A 66 6.03 13.32 -6.66
N TYR A 67 5.77 14.10 -5.61
CA TYR A 67 6.05 13.72 -4.22
C TYR A 67 5.11 12.63 -3.67
N HIS A 68 4.10 12.24 -4.43
CA HIS A 68 3.10 11.21 -4.10
C HIS A 68 3.17 10.02 -5.07
N GLY A 69 2.55 8.89 -4.72
CA GLY A 69 2.47 7.70 -5.60
C GLY A 69 3.75 6.87 -5.72
N ARG A 70 4.87 7.31 -5.13
CA ARG A 70 6.14 6.56 -5.16
C ARG A 70 6.06 5.17 -4.52
N GLY A 71 5.28 5.03 -3.44
CA GLY A 71 5.13 3.76 -2.73
C GLY A 71 4.42 2.70 -3.57
N ILE A 72 3.31 3.06 -4.24
CA ILE A 72 2.57 2.15 -5.12
C ILE A 72 3.44 1.72 -6.30
N ARG A 73 4.15 2.67 -6.94
CA ARG A 73 5.10 2.36 -8.02
C ARG A 73 6.18 1.38 -7.58
N LEU A 74 6.73 1.55 -6.37
CA LEU A 74 7.70 0.61 -5.85
C LEU A 74 7.09 -0.79 -5.68
N ILE A 75 5.90 -0.88 -5.11
CA ILE A 75 5.19 -2.15 -4.93
C ILE A 75 4.97 -2.82 -6.30
N GLU A 76 4.45 -2.10 -7.29
CA GLU A 76 4.25 -2.59 -8.67
C GLU A 76 5.53 -3.17 -9.29
N THR A 77 6.70 -2.61 -8.97
CA THR A 77 7.99 -3.13 -9.48
C THR A 77 8.49 -4.37 -8.75
N LEU A 78 8.02 -4.63 -7.52
CA LEU A 78 8.53 -5.70 -6.66
C LEU A 78 7.62 -6.93 -6.62
N CYS A 79 6.30 -6.75 -6.75
CA CYS A 79 5.33 -7.82 -6.60
C CYS A 79 4.89 -8.41 -7.95
N GLN A 80 4.55 -9.69 -7.96
CA GLN A 80 3.99 -10.39 -9.12
C GLN A 80 2.48 -10.17 -9.23
N ARG A 81 1.82 -9.81 -8.11
CA ARG A 81 0.41 -9.46 -8.06
C ARG A 81 0.22 -8.29 -7.13
N LEU A 82 -0.57 -7.31 -7.58
CA LEU A 82 -1.11 -6.20 -6.81
C LEU A 82 -2.60 -6.12 -7.12
N GLU A 83 -3.44 -6.30 -6.10
CA GLU A 83 -4.88 -6.28 -6.24
C GLU A 83 -5.51 -5.41 -5.16
N TYR A 84 -6.40 -4.52 -5.56
CA TYR A 84 -7.20 -3.73 -4.64
C TYR A 84 -8.60 -4.34 -4.55
N ILE A 85 -9.05 -4.61 -3.34
CA ILE A 85 -10.36 -5.20 -3.06
C ILE A 85 -11.36 -4.07 -2.78
N PRO A 86 -12.52 -4.03 -3.46
CA PRO A 86 -13.57 -3.07 -3.16
C PRO A 86 -13.96 -3.09 -1.67
N PRO A 87 -14.24 -1.93 -1.03
CA PRO A 87 -14.32 -0.58 -1.61
C PRO A 87 -12.97 0.15 -1.74
N GLY A 88 -11.83 -0.54 -1.70
CA GLY A 88 -10.48 0.05 -1.86
C GLY A 88 -9.75 0.27 -0.53
N ASN A 89 -10.26 -0.22 0.59
CA ASN A 89 -9.58 -0.21 1.89
C ASN A 89 -8.77 -1.50 2.14
N SER A 90 -8.63 -2.35 1.14
CA SER A 90 -7.85 -3.58 1.24
C SER A 90 -7.01 -3.79 -0.02
N VAL A 91 -5.75 -4.13 0.17
CA VAL A 91 -4.80 -4.42 -0.91
C VAL A 91 -4.11 -5.75 -0.66
N ILE A 92 -3.99 -6.57 -1.69
CA ILE A 92 -3.27 -7.84 -1.69
C ILE A 92 -2.04 -7.68 -2.57
N VAL A 93 -0.88 -8.03 -2.03
CA VAL A 93 0.38 -8.11 -2.78
C VAL A 93 0.97 -9.50 -2.66
N GLU A 94 1.60 -9.96 -3.74
CA GLU A 94 2.27 -11.27 -3.79
C GLU A 94 3.71 -11.10 -4.24
N PHE A 95 4.63 -11.66 -3.45
CA PHE A 95 6.06 -11.68 -3.74
C PHE A 95 6.53 -13.12 -3.91
N ASN A 96 7.10 -13.43 -5.06
CA ASN A 96 7.83 -14.66 -5.30
C ASN A 96 9.30 -14.43 -5.00
N TRP A 97 9.87 -15.34 -4.23
CA TRP A 97 11.28 -15.34 -3.87
C TRP A 97 11.88 -16.70 -4.21
N THR A 98 13.20 -16.74 -4.42
CA THR A 98 13.95 -17.95 -4.73
C THR A 98 15.01 -18.19 -3.67
N TRP A 99 15.33 -19.46 -3.39
CA TRP A 99 16.58 -19.79 -2.70
C TRP A 99 17.75 -19.47 -3.65
N LEU A 100 18.83 -18.89 -3.12
CA LEU A 100 20.07 -18.63 -3.88
C LEU A 100 20.77 -19.93 -4.27
#